data_AF-A0A7C1W0Y6-F1
#
_entry.id   AF-A0A7C1W0Y6-F1
#
_cell.length_a   1.000
_cell.length_b   1.000
_cell.length_c   1.000
_cell.angle_alpha   90.00
_cell.angle_beta   90.00
_cell.angle_gamma   90.00
#
_symmetry.space_group_name_H-M   'P 1'
#
loop_
_entity.id
_entity.type
_entity.pdbx_description
1 polymer ?
#
loop_
_entity_poly.entity_id
_entity_poly.type
_entity_poly.pdbx_seq_one_letter_code
_entity_poly.pdbx_strand_id
1 'polypeptide(L)'
;MRDRGSTENGKPRDRGNEGIEGDRTVQEKSGKNKIYENAIKNWPEDERPREKLFKAGEHTLSNTELLAILLCSGVKGQSAIDLVRKILSKFKTLRIIISFNQK
;
A
#
# COMPACT_ATOMS: atom_id res chain seq x y z
N MET A 1 -23.01 -22.99 -61.19
CA MET A 1 -23.74 -24.22 -60.79
C MET A 1 -22.78 -25.41 -60.84
N ARG A 2 -22.13 -25.73 -59.70
CA ARG A 2 -21.64 -27.05 -59.23
C ARG A 2 -20.53 -26.89 -58.19
N ASP A 3 -20.78 -27.44 -57.01
CA ASP A 3 -19.90 -27.62 -55.86
C ASP A 3 -18.64 -28.44 -56.15
N ARG A 4 -17.63 -28.33 -55.26
CA ARG A 4 -17.03 -29.50 -54.55
C ARG A 4 -15.99 -29.12 -53.47
N GLY A 5 -16.25 -29.61 -52.25
CA GLY A 5 -15.30 -30.05 -51.20
C GLY A 5 -14.55 -28.96 -50.41
N SER A 6 -14.74 -28.74 -49.10
CA SER A 6 -14.60 -29.61 -47.90
C SER A 6 -13.16 -30.06 -47.60
N THR A 7 -12.59 -29.50 -46.52
CA THR A 7 -11.75 -30.13 -45.48
C THR A 7 -11.60 -29.07 -44.37
N GLU A 8 -12.44 -29.12 -43.34
CA GLU A 8 -12.21 -29.78 -42.05
C GLU A 8 -11.06 -29.16 -41.25
N ASN A 9 -11.40 -28.51 -40.13
CA ASN A 9 -10.56 -28.44 -38.94
C ASN A 9 -11.43 -27.96 -37.77
N GLY A 10 -12.12 -28.93 -37.16
CA GLY A 10 -12.82 -28.73 -35.90
C GLY A 10 -11.81 -28.64 -34.76
N LYS A 11 -11.88 -27.58 -33.95
CA LYS A 11 -11.29 -27.57 -32.62
C LYS A 11 -12.39 -27.91 -31.60
N PRO A 12 -12.17 -28.86 -30.67
CA PRO A 12 -13.21 -29.33 -29.76
C PRO A 12 -13.56 -28.28 -28.71
N ARG A 13 -14.85 -28.22 -28.37
CA ARG A 13 -15.34 -27.62 -27.12
C ARG A 13 -14.95 -28.55 -25.98
N ASP A 14 -14.19 -28.05 -25.01
CA ASP A 14 -14.09 -28.71 -23.70
C ASP A 14 -14.65 -27.82 -22.60
N ARG A 15 -15.40 -28.48 -21.73
CA ARG A 15 -16.28 -27.97 -20.69
C ARG A 15 -15.49 -27.69 -19.41
N GLY A 16 -16.16 -27.00 -18.49
CA GLY A 16 -15.60 -26.44 -17.28
C GLY A 16 -14.84 -27.43 -16.40
N ASN A 17 -13.93 -26.84 -15.63
CA ASN A 17 -13.53 -27.39 -14.35
C ASN A 17 -13.60 -26.26 -13.31
N GLU A 18 -14.72 -26.24 -12.59
CA GLU A 18 -14.87 -25.56 -11.31
C GLU A 18 -13.99 -26.31 -10.30
N GLY A 19 -12.86 -25.71 -9.94
CA GLY A 19 -11.95 -26.20 -8.91
C GLY A 19 -12.00 -25.26 -7.72
N ILE A 20 -12.64 -25.73 -6.66
CA ILE A 20 -12.79 -25.10 -5.35
C ILE A 20 -11.46 -25.29 -4.60
N GLU A 21 -10.71 -24.22 -4.37
CA GLU A 21 -9.57 -24.22 -3.44
C GLU A 21 -9.70 -22.91 -2.65
N GLY A 22 -10.34 -22.93 -1.48
CA GLY A 22 -9.84 -23.60 -0.31
C GLY A 22 -9.38 -22.51 0.64
N ASP A 23 -10.29 -22.04 1.48
CA ASP A 23 -9.95 -21.31 2.70
C ASP A 23 -8.87 -22.11 3.45
N ARG A 24 -7.71 -21.51 3.66
CA ARG A 24 -6.81 -21.83 4.76
C ARG A 24 -5.80 -20.71 4.95
N THR A 25 -6.14 -19.87 5.92
CA THR A 25 -5.21 -19.23 6.84
C THR A 25 -3.88 -19.99 6.98
N VAL A 26 -2.79 -19.41 6.47
CA VAL A 26 -1.45 -19.74 6.95
C VAL A 26 -0.84 -18.45 7.49
N GLN A 27 -1.03 -18.28 8.79
CA GLN A 27 -0.28 -17.31 9.59
C GLN A 27 1.17 -17.78 9.65
N GLU A 28 2.00 -17.36 8.71
CA GLU A 28 3.45 -17.51 8.87
C GLU A 28 3.97 -16.47 9.86
N LYS A 29 4.00 -16.93 11.11
CA LYS A 29 4.73 -16.33 12.22
C LYS A 29 6.22 -16.23 11.85
N SER A 30 6.66 -15.06 11.41
CA SER A 30 8.10 -14.74 11.32
C SER A 30 8.46 -13.67 12.32
N GLY A 31 8.90 -14.11 13.50
CA GLY A 31 9.58 -13.30 14.50
C GLY A 31 10.93 -12.82 13.98
N LYS A 32 10.92 -11.82 13.11
CA LYS A 32 12.11 -11.06 12.71
C LYS A 32 11.92 -9.63 13.21
N ASN A 33 12.84 -9.13 14.03
CA ASN A 33 12.99 -7.69 14.25
C ASN A 33 13.33 -7.10 12.88
N LYS A 34 12.30 -6.68 12.13
CA LYS A 34 12.46 -6.05 10.83
C LYS A 34 13.17 -4.71 11.08
N ILE A 35 14.46 -4.66 10.79
CA ILE A 35 15.13 -3.38 10.53
C ILE A 35 14.39 -2.82 9.31
N TYR A 36 13.64 -1.74 9.51
CA TYR A 36 12.81 -1.17 8.44
C TYR A 36 13.76 -0.75 7.32
N GLU A 37 13.78 -1.52 6.23
CA GLU A 37 14.46 -1.14 4.99
C GLU A 37 13.98 0.27 4.54
N ASN A 38 12.76 0.65 4.92
CA ASN A 38 12.15 1.97 4.71
C ASN A 38 12.20 2.91 5.93
N ALA A 39 13.16 2.76 6.85
CA ALA A 39 13.33 3.76 7.90
C ALA A 39 13.60 5.12 7.25
N ILE A 40 12.87 6.18 7.63
CA ILE A 40 12.99 7.52 7.04
C ILE A 40 14.45 8.03 7.09
N LYS A 41 15.21 7.63 8.11
CA LYS A 41 16.65 7.92 8.25
C LYS A 41 17.53 7.36 7.11
N ASN A 42 17.04 6.40 6.33
CA ASN A 42 17.77 5.82 5.20
C ASN A 42 17.48 6.57 3.89
N TRP A 43 16.52 7.49 3.86
CA TRP A 43 16.23 8.28 2.67
C TRP A 43 17.37 9.27 2.39
N PRO A 44 17.56 9.69 1.13
CA PRO A 44 18.41 10.83 0.79
C PRO A 44 18.04 12.02 1.67
N GLU A 45 19.03 12.77 2.14
CA GLU A 45 18.82 13.86 3.11
C GLU A 45 17.80 14.88 2.60
N ASP A 46 17.83 15.19 1.30
CA ASP A 46 16.90 16.13 0.66
C ASP A 46 15.45 15.63 0.56
N GLU A 47 15.23 14.31 0.70
CA GLU A 47 13.91 13.70 0.66
C GLU A 47 13.33 13.46 2.06
N ARG A 48 14.16 13.53 3.11
CA ARG A 48 13.69 13.35 4.46
C ARG A 48 12.77 14.51 4.85
N PRO A 49 11.57 14.25 5.39
CA PRO A 49 10.58 15.30 5.61
C PRO A 49 11.09 16.49 6.44
N ARG A 50 11.86 16.26 7.51
CA ARG A 50 12.32 17.35 8.39
C ARG A 50 13.38 18.21 7.72
N GLU A 51 14.29 17.58 7.01
CA GLU A 51 15.42 18.18 6.31
C GLU A 51 14.93 18.92 5.06
N LYS A 52 13.99 18.33 4.31
CA LYS A 52 13.26 18.96 3.22
C LYS A 52 12.48 20.19 3.69
N LEU A 53 11.79 20.10 4.83
CA LEU A 53 11.11 21.23 5.45
C LEU A 53 12.09 22.36 5.79
N PHE A 54 13.25 22.03 6.35
CA PHE A 54 14.27 23.02 6.70
C PHE A 54 14.90 23.70 5.47
N LYS A 55 15.17 22.94 4.41
CA LYS A 55 15.80 23.45 3.17
C LYS A 55 14.86 24.24 2.28
N ALA A 56 13.64 23.75 2.08
CA ALA A 56 12.75 24.23 1.04
C ALA A 56 11.40 24.76 1.56
N GLY A 57 11.10 24.64 2.85
CA GLY A 57 9.84 25.11 3.44
C GLY A 57 8.65 24.17 3.21
N GLU A 58 7.55 24.46 3.91
CA GLU A 58 6.38 23.58 4.05
C GLU A 58 5.63 23.31 2.75
N HIS A 59 5.69 24.25 1.80
CA HIS A 59 5.00 24.15 0.51
C HIS A 59 5.54 23.01 -0.38
N THR A 60 6.73 22.49 -0.09
CA THR A 60 7.32 21.36 -0.82
C THR A 60 6.92 19.99 -0.26
N LEU A 61 6.24 19.98 0.88
CA LEU A 61 5.83 18.76 1.57
C LEU A 61 4.39 18.41 1.23
N SER A 62 4.14 17.13 1.03
CA SER A 62 2.79 16.60 0.98
C SER A 62 2.14 16.66 2.36
N ASN A 63 0.80 16.70 2.38
CA ASN A 63 0.03 16.57 3.62
C ASN A 63 0.45 15.35 4.45
N THR A 64 0.86 14.26 3.78
CA THR A 64 1.34 13.05 4.45
C THR A 64 2.65 13.29 5.18
N GLU A 65 3.61 13.95 4.52
CA GLU A 65 4.91 14.27 5.12
C GLU A 65 4.76 15.29 6.26
N LEU A 66 3.93 16.32 6.09
CA LEU A 66 3.64 17.29 7.15
C LEU A 66 3.08 16.62 8.41
N LEU A 67 2.07 15.76 8.24
CA LEU A 67 1.49 15.00 9.36
C LEU A 67 2.52 14.05 9.97
N ALA A 68 3.40 13.44 9.16
CA ALA A 68 4.41 12.52 9.65
C ALA A 68 5.46 13.24 10.52
N ILE A 69 5.79 14.49 10.18
CA ILE A 69 6.61 15.37 11.02
C ILE A 69 5.91 15.63 12.35
N LEU A 70 4.62 15.98 12.33
CA LEU A 70 3.83 16.24 13.55
C LEU A 70 3.76 15.01 14.47
N LEU A 71 3.61 13.80 13.91
CA LEU A 71 3.61 12.57 14.71
C LEU A 71 4.97 12.28 15.38
N CYS A 72 6.06 12.88 14.89
CA CYS A 72 7.45 12.77 15.37
C CYS A 72 8.08 11.37 15.39
N SER A 73 7.29 10.30 15.47
CA SER A 73 7.72 8.92 15.55
C SER A 73 6.70 7.97 14.92
N GLY A 74 7.20 6.88 14.34
CA GLY A 74 6.37 5.76 13.93
C GLY A 74 6.12 4.79 15.08
N VAL A 75 5.29 3.78 14.83
CA VAL A 75 5.08 2.66 15.76
C VAL A 75 5.98 1.48 15.38
N LYS A 76 6.23 0.55 16.32
CA LYS A 76 6.98 -0.68 16.01
C LYS A 76 6.33 -1.39 14.81
N GLY A 77 7.07 -1.55 13.73
CA GLY A 77 6.61 -2.14 12.48
C GLY A 77 6.54 -1.15 11.32
N GLN A 78 6.44 0.17 11.57
CA GLN A 78 5.95 1.15 10.60
C GLN A 78 6.61 2.52 10.77
N SER A 79 6.93 3.19 9.67
CA SER A 79 7.40 4.58 9.74
C SER A 79 6.26 5.54 10.09
N ALA A 80 6.59 6.77 10.50
CA ALA A 80 5.60 7.82 10.72
C ALA A 80 4.78 8.09 9.44
N ILE A 81 5.41 8.04 8.27
CA ILE A 81 4.73 8.20 6.97
C ILE A 81 3.74 7.06 6.73
N ASP A 82 4.12 5.81 7.00
CA ASP A 82 3.22 4.67 6.84
C ASP A 82 2.01 4.78 7.77
N LEU A 83 2.25 5.22 9.01
CA LEU A 83 1.21 5.41 10.00
C LEU A 83 0.22 6.50 9.55
N VAL A 84 0.71 7.65 9.09
CA VAL A 84 -0.14 8.72 8.54
C VAL A 84 -0.95 8.22 7.35
N ARG A 85 -0.33 7.49 6.42
CA ARG A 85 -1.05 6.93 5.26
C ARG A 85 -2.22 6.06 5.73
N LYS A 86 -2.00 5.19 6.72
CA LYS A 86 -3.08 4.36 7.30
C LYS A 86 -4.17 5.20 7.96
N ILE A 87 -3.79 6.23 8.72
CA ILE A 87 -4.74 7.14 9.38
C ILE A 87 -5.58 7.86 8.31
N LEU A 88 -4.96 8.42 7.29
CA LEU A 88 -5.64 9.10 6.19
C LEU A 88 -6.55 8.14 5.41
N SER A 89 -6.11 6.91 5.14
CA SER A 89 -6.96 5.90 4.52
C SER A 89 -8.18 5.53 5.37
N LYS A 90 -8.03 5.47 6.70
CA LYS A 90 -9.12 5.11 7.61
C LYS A 90 -10.13 6.24 7.81
N PHE A 91 -9.65 7.46 8.03
CA PHE A 91 -10.50 8.57 8.44
C PHE A 91 -10.87 9.53 7.30
N LYS A 92 -10.27 9.37 6.11
CA LYS A 92 -10.51 10.10 4.83
C LYS A 92 -10.29 11.62 4.88
N THR A 93 -10.64 12.28 5.97
CA THR A 93 -10.53 13.73 6.16
C THR A 93 -9.89 14.04 7.50
N LEU A 94 -9.15 15.14 7.56
CA LEU A 94 -8.55 15.65 8.80
C LEU A 94 -9.58 16.00 9.87
N ARG A 95 -10.77 16.48 9.45
CA ARG A 95 -11.86 16.80 10.37
C ARG A 95 -12.26 15.61 11.23
N ILE A 96 -12.40 14.44 10.62
CA ILE A 96 -12.76 13.22 11.35
C ILE A 96 -11.67 12.86 12.36
N ILE A 97 -10.39 12.97 11.96
CA ILE A 97 -9.25 12.68 12.84
C ILE A 97 -9.24 13.61 14.07
N ILE A 98 -9.45 14.91 13.88
CA ILE A 98 -9.43 15.90 14.98
C ILE A 98 -10.65 15.73 15.90
N SER A 99 -11.80 15.36 15.34
CA SER A 99 -13.02 15.10 16.13
C SER A 99 -12.98 13.79 16.92
N PHE A 100 -12.00 12.91 16.64
CA PHE A 100 -11.86 11.63 17.31
C PHE A 100 -11.31 11.83 18.73
N ASN A 101 -12.22 12.14 19.65
CA ASN A 101 -11.92 12.19 21.08
C ASN A 101 -12.17 10.79 21.67
N GLN A 102 -11.12 10.07 22.05
CA GLN A 102 -11.28 8.81 22.79
C GLN A 102 -11.89 9.14 24.15
N LYS A 103 -13.06 8.57 24.41
CA LYS A 103 -13.73 8.61 25.72
C LYS A 103 -13.06 7.66 26.69
#